data_AF-W4RV03-F1
#
_entry.id   AF-W4RV03-F1
#
_cell.length_a   1.000
_cell.length_b   1.000
_cell.length_c   1.000
_cell.angle_alpha   90.00
_cell.angle_beta   90.00
_cell.angle_gamma   90.00
#
_symmetry.space_group_name_H-M   'P 1'
#
loop_
_entity.id
_entity.type
_entity.pdbx_description
1 polymer ?
#
loop_
_entity_poly.entity_id
_entity_poly.type
_entity_poly.pdbx_seq_one_letter_code
_entity_poly.pdbx_strand_id
1 'polypeptide(L)'
;MKSKILSILTTGAMALSLFAPVAAVPEADAATTANWDIERYGDRVDIDGRLDQLSKDEEFLKKAEQSIKEQAKGIQFGETAGSESGSADSTFTNDGGTKKFLNRNLKFKDFTLRSVGENVEIWVANDLGFKTDDPRPAHVVTQEQVDKLRDEFDSNIYPKATEFFGTPDVHDGSKSPLAAWGNVPKGYYEGSDKVIMLVDNIQDDNYNDPNYPFFVAGFYWQTLENYIDRNIITIDTNSWELAWKARSSVQRSMNCST
;
A
#
# COMPACT_ATOMS: atom_id res chain seq x y z
N MET A 1 42.28 -65.60 -56.60
CA MET A 1 42.95 -64.81 -55.53
C MET A 1 41.83 -64.29 -54.62
N LYS A 2 41.63 -64.83 -53.40
CA LYS A 2 42.04 -64.27 -52.07
C LYS A 2 41.84 -62.74 -52.00
N SER A 3 41.17 -62.09 -51.03
CA SER A 3 40.58 -62.47 -49.73
C SER A 3 39.85 -61.27 -49.08
N LYS A 4 38.79 -61.56 -48.29
CA LYS A 4 38.40 -60.98 -46.96
C LYS A 4 38.21 -59.46 -46.72
N ILE A 5 36.94 -59.06 -46.55
CA ILE A 5 36.22 -58.64 -45.31
C ILE A 5 36.93 -57.79 -44.20
N LEU A 6 36.19 -56.76 -43.74
CA LEU A 6 36.06 -56.09 -42.40
C LEU A 6 36.80 -54.77 -42.06
N SER A 7 35.98 -53.73 -41.79
CA SER A 7 35.88 -52.82 -40.61
C SER A 7 37.13 -52.34 -39.85
N ILE A 8 37.13 -51.04 -39.44
CA ILE A 8 37.51 -50.43 -38.12
C ILE A 8 37.35 -48.89 -38.24
N LEU A 9 36.41 -48.22 -37.54
CA LEU A 9 36.59 -47.40 -36.30
C LEU A 9 37.84 -46.49 -36.35
N THR A 10 37.85 -45.18 -36.07
CA THR A 10 37.55 -44.53 -34.77
C THR A 10 37.85 -43.02 -34.92
N THR A 11 36.98 -42.19 -34.34
CA THR A 11 37.22 -41.01 -33.49
C THR A 11 38.49 -40.15 -33.64
N GLY A 12 38.27 -38.84 -33.82
CA GLY A 12 38.88 -37.80 -32.98
C GLY A 12 40.09 -37.03 -33.53
N ALA A 13 39.87 -35.74 -33.83
CA ALA A 13 40.71 -34.60 -33.43
C ALA A 13 40.30 -33.32 -34.19
N MET A 14 39.31 -32.58 -33.70
CA MET A 14 39.25 -31.13 -33.99
C MET A 14 40.25 -30.45 -33.04
N ALA A 15 41.50 -30.34 -33.47
CA ALA A 15 42.48 -29.46 -32.84
C ALA A 15 42.40 -28.09 -33.54
N LEU A 16 41.52 -27.23 -33.06
CA LEU A 16 41.51 -25.80 -33.43
C LEU A 16 42.40 -25.04 -32.44
N SER A 17 43.63 -24.82 -32.91
CA SER A 17 44.61 -23.79 -32.51
C SER A 17 44.25 -22.87 -31.33
N LEU A 18 44.85 -23.13 -30.16
CA LEU A 18 45.04 -22.14 -29.10
C LEU A 18 46.42 -21.51 -29.25
N PHE A 19 46.51 -20.37 -29.93
CA PHE A 19 47.57 -19.38 -29.72
C PHE A 19 47.05 -18.00 -30.12
N ALA A 20 46.29 -17.37 -29.22
CA ALA A 20 46.15 -15.93 -29.17
C ALA A 20 46.98 -15.43 -27.97
N PRO A 21 47.71 -14.30 -28.09
CA PRO A 21 48.40 -13.73 -26.95
C PRO A 21 47.38 -13.35 -25.89
N VAL A 22 47.58 -13.85 -24.67
CA VAL A 22 46.87 -13.37 -23.47
C VAL A 22 47.31 -11.92 -23.24
N ALA A 23 46.65 -10.98 -23.90
CA ALA A 23 46.49 -9.66 -23.35
C ALA A 23 45.53 -9.85 -22.17
N ALA A 24 45.96 -9.41 -20.98
CA ALA A 24 45.10 -9.36 -19.80
C ALA A 24 43.79 -8.69 -20.21
N VAL A 25 42.71 -9.47 -20.26
CA VAL A 25 41.37 -8.92 -20.30
C VAL A 25 41.27 -8.18 -18.98
N PRO A 26 41.10 -6.85 -18.95
CA PRO A 26 40.71 -6.22 -17.70
C PRO A 26 39.43 -6.94 -17.30
N GLU A 27 39.42 -7.56 -16.12
CA GLU A 27 38.15 -7.91 -15.48
C GLU A 27 37.35 -6.61 -15.50
N ALA A 28 36.35 -6.57 -16.37
CA ALA A 28 35.33 -5.57 -16.27
C ALA A 28 34.62 -5.92 -14.96
N ASP A 29 35.09 -5.33 -13.86
CA ASP A 29 34.25 -5.10 -12.71
C ASP A 29 33.04 -4.35 -13.25
N ALA A 30 31.97 -5.10 -13.49
CA ALA A 30 30.68 -4.49 -13.67
C ALA A 30 30.46 -3.70 -12.39
N ALA A 31 30.58 -2.38 -12.50
CA ALA A 31 30.15 -1.48 -11.44
C ALA A 31 28.65 -1.75 -11.30
N THR A 32 28.28 -2.64 -10.39
CA THR A 32 26.90 -2.83 -9.98
C THR A 32 26.55 -1.53 -9.27
N THR A 33 25.94 -0.60 -10.01
CA THR A 33 25.38 0.58 -9.38
C THR A 33 24.41 0.05 -8.32
N ALA A 34 24.59 0.47 -7.06
CA ALA A 34 23.84 -0.06 -5.92
C ALA A 34 22.31 0.17 -6.03
N ASN A 35 21.84 0.80 -7.11
CA ASN A 35 20.47 1.20 -7.38
C ASN A 35 20.01 0.91 -8.83
N TRP A 36 20.67 0.02 -9.60
CA TRP A 36 20.25 -0.26 -10.98
C TRP A 36 18.77 -0.68 -11.09
N ASP A 37 18.27 -1.38 -10.08
CA ASP A 37 16.88 -1.82 -9.97
C ASP A 37 15.91 -0.64 -9.80
N ILE A 38 16.22 0.32 -8.93
CA ILE A 38 15.41 1.53 -8.71
C ILE A 38 15.47 2.46 -9.93
N GLU A 39 16.67 2.66 -10.49
CA GLU A 39 16.87 3.52 -11.67
C GLU A 39 16.08 3.03 -12.88
N ARG A 40 15.85 1.71 -12.99
CA ARG A 40 15.18 1.09 -14.12
C ARG A 40 13.68 0.86 -13.89
N TYR A 41 13.27 0.45 -12.69
CA TYR A 41 11.89 0.02 -12.41
C TYR A 41 11.13 0.99 -11.50
N GLY A 42 11.79 2.02 -10.96
CA GLY A 42 11.26 2.88 -9.91
C GLY A 42 11.27 2.17 -8.54
N ASP A 43 11.09 2.95 -7.48
CA ASP A 43 11.02 2.49 -6.09
C ASP A 43 9.62 2.07 -5.65
N ARG A 44 8.64 1.99 -6.57
CA ARG A 44 7.22 1.82 -6.24
C ARG A 44 6.68 0.46 -6.65
N VAL A 45 6.00 -0.20 -5.73
CA VAL A 45 5.30 -1.46 -5.97
C VAL A 45 3.79 -1.23 -6.03
N ASP A 46 3.16 -1.67 -7.12
CA ASP A 46 1.71 -1.79 -7.22
C ASP A 46 1.26 -3.14 -6.65
N ILE A 47 0.36 -3.11 -5.67
CA ILE A 47 -0.19 -4.31 -5.02
C ILE A 47 -1.67 -4.54 -5.32
N ASP A 48 -2.32 -3.68 -6.10
CA ASP A 48 -3.76 -3.68 -6.32
C ASP A 48 -4.23 -5.02 -6.91
N GLY A 49 -3.48 -5.58 -7.86
CA GLY A 49 -3.82 -6.87 -8.47
C GLY A 49 -3.79 -8.04 -7.49
N ARG A 50 -2.86 -8.03 -6.52
CA ARG A 50 -2.82 -9.05 -5.46
C ARG A 50 -3.97 -8.86 -4.48
N LEU A 51 -4.28 -7.62 -4.12
CA LEU A 51 -5.38 -7.29 -3.23
C LEU A 51 -6.74 -7.66 -3.83
N ASP A 52 -6.92 -7.45 -5.14
CA ASP A 52 -8.09 -7.90 -5.89
C ASP A 52 -8.27 -9.43 -5.87
N GLN A 53 -7.18 -10.18 -6.03
CA GLN A 53 -7.23 -11.64 -5.90
C GLN A 53 -7.65 -12.08 -4.50
N LEU A 54 -7.14 -11.42 -3.45
CA LEU A 54 -7.53 -11.71 -2.07
C LEU A 54 -9.01 -11.37 -1.82
N SER A 55 -9.54 -10.30 -2.43
CA SER A 55 -10.97 -9.95 -2.34
C SER A 55 -11.89 -11.00 -2.96
N LYS A 56 -11.36 -11.90 -3.80
CA LYS A 56 -12.12 -12.98 -4.47
C LYS A 56 -11.90 -14.35 -3.82
N ASP A 57 -10.97 -14.46 -2.87
CA ASP A 57 -10.65 -15.70 -2.18
C ASP A 57 -11.57 -15.88 -0.96
N GLU A 58 -12.53 -16.80 -1.08
CA GLU A 58 -13.50 -17.09 -0.02
C GLU A 58 -12.86 -17.59 1.29
N GLU A 59 -11.77 -18.37 1.20
CA GLU A 59 -11.07 -18.85 2.40
C GLU A 59 -10.38 -17.71 3.13
N PHE A 60 -9.75 -16.82 2.37
CA PHE A 60 -9.12 -15.62 2.89
C PHE A 60 -10.15 -14.74 3.59
N LEU A 61 -11.27 -14.44 2.93
CA LEU A 61 -12.33 -13.60 3.50
C LEU A 61 -12.91 -14.20 4.79
N LYS A 62 -13.18 -15.51 4.81
CA LYS A 62 -13.66 -16.18 6.02
C LYS A 62 -12.67 -16.09 7.19
N LYS A 63 -11.37 -16.26 6.93
CA LYS A 63 -10.32 -16.10 7.94
C LYS A 63 -10.21 -14.64 8.40
N ALA A 64 -10.33 -13.70 7.48
CA ALA A 64 -10.33 -12.27 7.76
C ALA A 64 -11.50 -11.88 8.68
N GLU A 65 -12.73 -12.26 8.35
CA GLU A 65 -13.92 -12.00 9.17
C GLU A 65 -13.77 -12.58 10.59
N GLN A 66 -13.28 -13.81 10.71
CA GLN A 66 -13.00 -14.42 12.03
C GLN A 66 -11.96 -13.62 12.82
N SER A 67 -10.86 -13.23 12.17
CA SER A 67 -9.81 -12.41 12.77
C SER A 67 -10.33 -11.04 13.19
N ILE A 68 -11.13 -10.36 12.36
CA ILE A 68 -11.73 -9.06 12.67
C ILE A 68 -12.70 -9.20 13.84
N LYS A 69 -13.52 -10.25 13.86
CA LYS A 69 -14.46 -10.52 14.94
C LYS A 69 -13.76 -10.77 16.27
N GLU A 70 -12.64 -11.49 16.26
CA GLU A 70 -11.86 -11.71 17.47
C GLU A 70 -11.22 -10.42 17.98
N GLN A 71 -10.63 -9.63 17.09
CA GLN A 71 -10.07 -8.32 17.44
C GLN A 71 -11.13 -7.40 18.06
N ALA A 72 -12.32 -7.34 17.46
CA ALA A 72 -13.40 -6.48 17.89
C ALA A 72 -13.85 -6.73 19.35
N LYS A 73 -13.81 -7.99 19.83
CA LYS A 73 -14.17 -8.32 21.22
C LYS A 73 -13.26 -7.66 22.27
N GLY A 74 -12.01 -7.41 21.91
CA GLY A 74 -11.01 -6.78 22.78
C GLY A 74 -10.96 -5.26 22.66
N ILE A 75 -11.78 -4.66 21.79
CA ILE A 75 -11.72 -3.24 21.47
C ILE A 75 -12.96 -2.54 22.01
N GLN A 76 -12.74 -1.41 22.69
CA GLN A 76 -13.81 -0.48 23.05
C GLN A 76 -14.01 0.49 21.89
N PHE A 77 -15.11 0.33 21.16
CA PHE A 77 -15.51 1.24 20.10
C PHE A 77 -16.47 2.28 20.68
N GLY A 78 -15.97 3.49 20.88
CA GLY A 78 -16.74 4.65 21.31
C GLY A 78 -15.93 5.90 21.01
N GLU A 79 -16.62 7.02 20.76
CA GLU A 79 -15.97 8.33 20.68
C GLU A 79 -15.41 8.66 22.06
N THR A 80 -14.12 8.45 22.27
CA THR A 80 -13.43 9.21 23.30
C THR A 80 -13.42 10.66 22.80
N ALA A 81 -14.46 11.40 23.19
CA ALA A 81 -14.46 12.85 23.14
C ALA A 81 -13.33 13.36 24.04
N GLY A 82 -12.15 13.56 23.45
CA GLY A 82 -11.08 14.43 23.95
C GLY A 82 -10.34 14.01 25.23
N SER A 83 -9.02 14.19 25.16
CA SER A 83 -8.10 14.43 26.27
C SER A 83 -7.50 13.21 26.97
N GLU A 84 -6.49 12.61 26.34
CA GLU A 84 -5.15 12.69 26.93
C GLU A 84 -4.20 13.28 25.89
N SER A 85 -4.16 14.62 25.87
CA SER A 85 -3.05 15.38 25.32
C SER A 85 -1.80 15.01 26.13
N GLY A 86 -1.03 14.07 25.59
CA GLY A 86 0.23 13.61 26.12
C GLY A 86 1.41 13.85 25.17
N SER A 87 1.43 14.96 24.44
CA SER A 87 2.67 15.60 24.01
C SER A 87 2.39 17.01 23.52
N ALA A 88 3.09 17.99 24.08
CA ALA A 88 3.05 19.40 23.72
C ALA A 88 3.77 19.68 22.38
N ASP A 89 3.50 18.87 21.35
CA ASP A 89 4.16 18.90 20.03
C ASP A 89 3.21 18.43 18.91
N SER A 90 1.90 18.75 18.98
CA SER A 90 0.99 18.36 17.89
C SER A 90 1.29 19.19 16.64
N THR A 91 1.88 18.55 15.63
CA THR A 91 2.09 19.10 14.27
C THR A 91 0.80 19.40 13.51
N PHE A 92 -0.36 19.14 14.13
CA PHE A 92 -1.70 19.32 13.59
C PHE A 92 -2.44 20.46 14.28
N THR A 93 -3.22 21.22 13.50
CA THR A 93 -4.11 22.27 14.00
C THR A 93 -5.57 21.83 14.05
N ASN A 94 -5.91 20.75 13.34
CA ASN A 94 -7.24 20.16 13.30
C ASN A 94 -7.26 18.79 14.02
N ASP A 95 -8.31 18.59 14.80
CA ASP A 95 -8.63 17.31 15.44
C ASP A 95 -10.15 17.07 15.33
N GLY A 96 -10.53 16.29 14.31
CA GLY A 96 -11.91 15.90 14.08
C GLY A 96 -12.34 14.64 14.85
N GLY A 97 -11.54 14.19 15.81
CA GLY A 97 -11.77 12.97 16.59
C GLY A 97 -11.07 11.74 16.00
N THR A 98 -10.93 10.72 16.85
CA THR A 98 -10.27 9.45 16.52
C THR A 98 -11.29 8.35 16.25
N LYS A 99 -11.07 7.59 15.17
CA LYS A 99 -11.81 6.37 14.83
C LYS A 99 -10.85 5.23 14.50
N LYS A 100 -11.34 4.01 14.62
CA LYS A 100 -10.58 2.81 14.24
C LYS A 100 -10.94 2.38 12.82
N PHE A 101 -9.94 2.23 11.97
CA PHE A 101 -10.09 1.68 10.62
C PHE A 101 -9.24 0.41 10.47
N LEU A 102 -9.58 -0.43 9.51
CA LEU A 102 -8.79 -1.60 9.15
C LEU A 102 -7.61 -1.18 8.27
N ASN A 103 -6.40 -1.59 8.63
CA ASN A 103 -5.21 -1.36 7.82
C ASN A 103 -5.03 -2.44 6.72
N ARG A 104 -3.92 -2.41 5.98
CA ARG A 104 -3.55 -3.40 4.96
C ARG A 104 -3.62 -4.87 5.44
N ASN A 105 -3.42 -5.12 6.72
CA ASN A 105 -3.43 -6.46 7.30
C ASN A 105 -4.76 -6.80 8.00
N LEU A 106 -5.82 -6.04 7.71
CA LEU A 106 -7.15 -6.18 8.31
C LEU A 106 -7.11 -6.13 9.85
N LYS A 107 -6.23 -5.25 10.37
CA LYS A 107 -6.11 -4.95 11.79
C LYS A 107 -6.70 -3.59 12.10
N PHE A 108 -7.48 -3.50 13.18
CA PHE A 108 -7.97 -2.21 13.66
C PHE A 108 -6.80 -1.35 14.15
N LYS A 109 -6.72 -0.14 13.62
CA LYS A 109 -5.73 0.88 13.98
C LYS A 109 -6.42 2.21 14.20
N ASP A 110 -5.90 3.00 15.13
CA ASP A 110 -6.44 4.34 15.43
C ASP A 110 -5.98 5.36 14.40
N PHE A 111 -6.94 6.11 13.87
CA PHE A 111 -6.70 7.24 12.98
C PHE A 111 -7.46 8.45 13.51
N THR A 112 -6.85 9.62 13.40
CA THR A 112 -7.48 10.89 13.76
C THR A 112 -7.74 11.71 12.51
N LEU A 113 -8.92 12.31 12.43
CA LEU A 113 -9.29 13.20 11.33
C LEU A 113 -8.48 14.49 11.42
N ARG A 114 -7.65 14.76 10.40
CA ARG A 114 -6.72 15.91 10.37
C ARG A 114 -7.03 16.94 9.30
N SER A 115 -7.78 16.58 8.26
CA SER A 115 -8.24 17.56 7.26
C SER A 115 -9.51 17.07 6.58
N VAL A 116 -10.38 18.00 6.20
CA VAL A 116 -11.64 17.72 5.48
C VAL A 116 -11.71 18.67 4.30
N GLY A 117 -11.93 18.11 3.12
CA GLY A 117 -12.13 18.84 1.86
C GLY A 117 -13.56 18.73 1.35
N GLU A 118 -13.74 19.11 0.09
CA GLU A 118 -15.02 19.02 -0.59
C GLU A 118 -15.39 17.56 -0.88
N ASN A 119 -14.42 16.73 -1.29
CA ASN A 119 -14.66 15.33 -1.69
C ASN A 119 -13.87 14.31 -0.85
N VAL A 120 -13.06 14.75 0.12
CA VAL A 120 -12.16 13.88 0.89
C VAL A 120 -12.14 14.18 2.39
N GLU A 121 -12.00 13.13 3.20
CA GLU A 121 -11.64 13.20 4.62
C GLU A 121 -10.27 12.55 4.83
N ILE A 122 -9.30 13.28 5.40
CA ILE A 122 -7.94 12.79 5.62
C ILE A 122 -7.76 12.36 7.07
N TRP A 123 -7.59 11.06 7.25
CA TRP A 123 -7.44 10.41 8.54
C TRP A 123 -5.99 9.92 8.69
N VAL A 124 -5.26 10.43 9.67
CA VAL A 124 -3.85 10.09 9.89
C VAL A 124 -3.74 9.07 11.02
N ALA A 125 -2.99 7.99 10.80
CA ALA A 125 -2.77 6.98 11.81
C ALA A 125 -2.05 7.58 13.03
N ASN A 126 -2.49 7.21 14.23
CA ASN A 126 -1.89 7.72 15.47
C ASN A 126 -0.50 7.11 15.73
N ASP A 127 -0.24 5.92 15.18
CA ASP A 127 1.06 5.26 15.23
C ASP A 127 1.62 5.14 13.80
N LEU A 128 2.68 5.88 13.53
CA LEU A 128 3.43 5.85 12.26
C LEU A 128 4.83 5.24 12.44
N GLY A 129 5.05 4.55 13.56
CA GLY A 129 6.28 3.84 13.85
C GLY A 129 6.51 2.65 12.93
N PHE A 130 7.72 2.14 12.97
CA PHE A 130 8.07 0.84 12.42
C PHE A 130 7.86 -0.26 13.49
N LYS A 131 8.14 -1.51 13.13
CA LYS A 131 8.18 -2.62 14.10
C LYS A 131 9.12 -2.29 15.27
N THR A 132 8.84 -2.86 16.44
CA THR A 132 9.49 -2.52 17.72
C THR A 132 11.02 -2.67 17.74
N ASP A 133 11.58 -3.49 16.85
CA ASP A 133 13.01 -3.75 16.69
C ASP A 133 13.68 -2.89 15.60
N ASP A 134 12.94 -2.03 14.91
CA ASP A 134 13.46 -1.15 13.86
C ASP A 134 14.07 0.14 14.45
N PRO A 135 15.30 0.51 14.06
CA PRO A 135 15.96 1.71 14.58
C PRO A 135 15.47 3.02 13.94
N ARG A 136 14.66 2.98 12.87
CA ARG A 136 14.18 4.20 12.19
C ARG A 136 13.20 4.98 13.08
N PRO A 137 13.27 6.31 13.09
CA PRO A 137 12.27 7.12 13.78
C PRO A 137 10.91 6.96 13.10
N ALA A 138 9.84 7.07 13.88
CA ALA A 138 8.48 7.13 13.34
C ALA A 138 8.35 8.29 12.34
N HIS A 139 7.56 8.09 11.29
CA HIS A 139 7.30 9.16 10.34
C HIS A 139 6.53 10.30 11.02
N VAL A 140 6.90 11.53 10.66
CA VAL A 140 6.24 12.75 11.16
C VAL A 140 5.42 13.34 10.03
N VAL A 141 4.14 13.55 10.30
CA VAL A 141 3.18 14.17 9.38
C VAL A 141 2.74 15.51 9.96
N THR A 142 2.64 16.55 9.13
CA THR A 142 2.25 17.90 9.54
C THR A 142 0.89 18.31 8.99
N GLN A 143 0.30 19.35 9.59
CA GLN A 143 -0.94 19.96 9.08
C GLN A 143 -0.79 20.41 7.62
N GLU A 144 0.31 21.08 7.29
CA GLU A 144 0.55 21.59 5.94
C GLU A 144 0.55 20.46 4.90
N GLN A 145 1.12 19.31 5.26
CA GLN A 145 1.15 18.14 4.39
C GLN A 145 -0.24 17.57 4.13
N VAL A 146 -1.07 17.42 5.17
CA VAL A 146 -2.45 16.91 4.99
C VAL A 146 -3.34 17.91 4.27
N ASP A 147 -3.19 19.21 4.52
CA ASP A 147 -3.97 20.24 3.84
C ASP A 147 -3.61 20.33 2.35
N LYS A 148 -2.32 20.23 2.03
CA LYS A 148 -1.87 20.16 0.63
C LYS A 148 -2.40 18.90 -0.06
N LEU A 149 -2.43 17.76 0.64
CA LEU A 149 -2.97 16.51 0.10
C LEU A 149 -4.48 16.62 -0.17
N ARG A 150 -5.23 17.27 0.72
CA ARG A 150 -6.65 17.59 0.53
C ARG A 150 -6.85 18.45 -0.71
N ASP A 151 -6.13 19.57 -0.80
CA ASP A 151 -6.30 20.54 -1.88
C ASP A 151 -5.95 19.93 -3.25
N GLU A 152 -4.91 19.10 -3.31
CA GLU A 152 -4.53 18.36 -4.51
C GLU A 152 -5.60 17.32 -4.90
N PHE A 153 -6.17 16.63 -3.92
CA PHE A 153 -7.23 15.67 -4.19
C PHE A 153 -8.45 16.35 -4.80
N ASP A 154 -8.95 17.42 -4.16
CA ASP A 154 -10.14 18.14 -4.61
C ASP A 154 -9.93 18.89 -5.93
N SER A 155 -8.77 19.54 -6.10
CA SER A 155 -8.53 20.41 -7.26
C SER A 155 -8.02 19.67 -8.49
N ASN A 156 -7.40 18.50 -8.31
CA ASN A 156 -6.69 17.82 -9.39
C ASN A 156 -7.08 16.35 -9.55
N ILE A 157 -7.03 15.56 -8.47
CA ILE A 157 -7.20 14.10 -8.57
C ILE A 157 -8.66 13.73 -8.82
N TYR A 158 -9.58 14.23 -7.99
CA TYR A 158 -11.00 13.91 -8.07
C TYR A 158 -11.64 14.32 -9.41
N PRO A 159 -11.45 15.56 -9.93
CA PRO A 159 -12.03 15.94 -11.22
C PRO A 159 -11.50 15.08 -12.37
N LYS A 160 -10.20 14.78 -12.40
CA LYS A 160 -9.59 13.96 -13.46
C LYS A 160 -10.01 12.51 -13.40
N ALA A 161 -10.15 11.95 -12.20
CA ALA A 161 -10.56 10.58 -12.03
C ALA A 161 -12.05 10.43 -12.36
N THR A 162 -12.90 11.34 -11.92
CA THR A 162 -14.32 11.35 -12.30
C THR A 162 -14.56 11.63 -13.78
N GLU A 163 -13.75 12.47 -14.41
CA GLU A 163 -13.82 12.71 -15.87
C GLU A 163 -13.47 11.44 -16.68
N PHE A 164 -12.44 10.69 -16.24
CA PHE A 164 -11.96 9.53 -16.98
C PHE A 164 -12.73 8.24 -16.65
N PHE A 165 -13.10 8.04 -15.39
CA PHE A 165 -13.69 6.79 -14.88
C PHE A 165 -15.18 6.93 -14.50
N GLY A 166 -15.71 8.16 -14.41
CA GLY A 166 -17.06 8.41 -13.93
C GLY A 166 -17.10 8.69 -12.41
N THR A 167 -18.26 9.14 -11.94
CA THR A 167 -18.49 9.35 -10.50
C THR A 167 -18.56 8.01 -9.78
N PRO A 168 -17.81 7.81 -8.68
CA PRO A 168 -17.88 6.57 -7.91
C PRO A 168 -19.27 6.40 -7.28
N ASP A 169 -19.61 5.15 -6.96
CA ASP A 169 -20.84 4.83 -6.23
C ASP A 169 -20.83 5.47 -4.84
N VAL A 170 -22.02 5.86 -4.38
CA VAL A 170 -22.18 6.53 -3.09
C VAL A 170 -22.16 5.51 -1.97
N HIS A 171 -21.13 5.62 -1.12
CA HIS A 171 -20.90 4.81 0.07
C HIS A 171 -20.76 5.73 1.28
N ASP A 172 -21.75 5.70 2.18
CA ASP A 172 -21.88 6.60 3.34
C ASP A 172 -21.65 5.91 4.70
N GLY A 173 -21.38 4.61 4.71
CA GLY A 173 -21.05 3.79 5.87
C GLY A 173 -22.27 3.17 6.56
N SER A 174 -23.47 3.54 6.15
CA SER A 174 -24.73 3.09 6.77
C SER A 174 -24.98 1.60 6.59
N LYS A 175 -24.38 0.96 5.57
CA LYS A 175 -24.52 -0.47 5.26
C LYS A 175 -23.30 -1.30 5.63
N SER A 176 -22.39 -0.77 6.45
CA SER A 176 -21.20 -1.50 6.92
C SER A 176 -21.55 -2.89 7.47
N PRO A 177 -21.04 -3.98 6.86
CA PRO A 177 -21.20 -5.33 7.40
C PRO A 177 -20.60 -5.48 8.81
N LEU A 178 -19.51 -4.78 9.11
CA LEU A 178 -18.92 -4.79 10.46
C LEU A 178 -19.91 -4.30 11.52
N ALA A 179 -20.71 -3.27 11.20
CA ALA A 179 -21.77 -2.80 12.09
C ALA A 179 -22.93 -3.82 12.14
N ALA A 180 -23.34 -4.38 11.00
CA ALA A 180 -24.41 -5.37 10.92
C ALA A 180 -24.11 -6.67 11.69
N TRP A 181 -22.85 -7.10 11.71
CA TRP A 181 -22.37 -8.27 12.44
C TRP A 181 -22.13 -8.00 13.93
N GLY A 182 -22.26 -6.74 14.37
CA GLY A 182 -22.00 -6.32 15.74
C GLY A 182 -20.51 -6.29 16.11
N ASN A 183 -19.61 -6.19 15.12
CA ASN A 183 -18.17 -6.01 15.37
C ASN A 183 -17.83 -4.57 15.75
N VAL A 184 -18.58 -3.60 15.25
CA VAL A 184 -18.53 -2.20 15.67
C VAL A 184 -19.93 -1.72 16.04
N PRO A 185 -20.07 -0.60 16.78
CA PRO A 185 -21.36 -0.01 17.09
C PRO A 185 -22.15 0.30 15.82
N LYS A 186 -23.48 0.29 15.93
CA LYS A 186 -24.35 0.70 14.83
C LYS A 186 -24.06 2.15 14.43
N GLY A 187 -23.90 2.41 13.13
CA GLY A 187 -23.60 3.74 12.60
C GLY A 187 -22.15 4.20 12.80
N TYR A 188 -21.24 3.33 13.25
CA TYR A 188 -19.85 3.73 13.57
C TYR A 188 -19.10 4.40 12.39
N TYR A 189 -19.31 3.87 11.18
CA TYR A 189 -18.73 4.40 9.94
C TYR A 189 -19.66 5.32 9.16
N GLU A 190 -20.89 5.53 9.63
CA GLU A 190 -21.86 6.42 9.02
C GLU A 190 -21.32 7.86 9.02
N GLY A 191 -21.40 8.52 7.87
CA GLY A 191 -20.82 9.84 7.67
C GLY A 191 -21.21 10.44 6.33
N SER A 192 -20.32 11.25 5.76
CA SER A 192 -20.52 11.84 4.43
C SER A 192 -20.19 10.85 3.31
N ASP A 193 -20.54 11.19 2.07
CA ASP A 193 -20.16 10.47 0.86
C ASP A 193 -18.71 10.74 0.40
N LYS A 194 -17.96 11.52 1.18
CA LYS A 194 -16.55 11.83 0.89
C LYS A 194 -15.69 10.57 0.96
N VAL A 195 -14.67 10.58 0.11
CA VAL A 195 -13.62 9.56 0.10
C VAL A 195 -12.82 9.64 1.39
N ILE A 196 -12.70 8.51 2.08
CA ILE A 196 -11.80 8.34 3.21
C ILE A 196 -10.38 8.12 2.67
N MET A 197 -9.46 9.01 3.03
CA MET A 197 -8.04 8.85 2.75
C MET A 197 -7.31 8.55 4.05
N LEU A 198 -6.90 7.29 4.23
CA LEU A 198 -6.06 6.87 5.34
C LEU A 198 -4.61 7.17 5.02
N VAL A 199 -3.94 7.87 5.93
CA VAL A 199 -2.51 8.14 5.87
C VAL A 199 -1.83 7.25 6.91
N ASP A 200 -1.05 6.27 6.45
CA ASP A 200 -0.45 5.22 7.29
C ASP A 200 1.02 4.98 6.93
N ASN A 201 1.78 4.35 7.83
CA ASN A 201 3.04 3.67 7.48
C ASN A 201 2.69 2.24 7.09
N ILE A 202 2.55 2.00 5.79
CA ILE A 202 2.00 0.76 5.24
C ILE A 202 2.96 -0.38 5.54
N GLN A 203 2.42 -1.45 6.13
CA GLN A 203 3.19 -2.65 6.46
C GLN A 203 3.49 -3.49 5.21
N ASP A 204 4.45 -3.03 4.40
CA ASP A 204 4.98 -3.66 3.20
C ASP A 204 6.40 -4.23 3.42
N ASP A 205 7.13 -4.55 2.35
CA ASP A 205 8.48 -5.10 2.45
C ASP A 205 9.50 -4.06 2.95
N ASN A 206 9.38 -2.77 2.58
CA ASN A 206 10.23 -1.70 3.09
C ASN A 206 9.98 -1.39 4.57
N TYR A 207 8.72 -1.49 5.01
CA TYR A 207 8.38 -1.42 6.42
C TYR A 207 9.08 -2.50 7.22
N ASN A 208 9.18 -3.72 6.68
CA ASN A 208 9.79 -4.86 7.36
C ASN A 208 11.33 -4.90 7.26
N ASP A 209 11.89 -4.42 6.15
CA ASP A 209 13.33 -4.36 5.89
C ASP A 209 13.72 -2.95 5.40
N PRO A 210 14.43 -2.17 6.23
CA PRO A 210 14.91 -0.83 5.86
C PRO A 210 15.77 -0.79 4.60
N ASN A 211 16.41 -1.90 4.22
CA ASN A 211 17.26 -1.98 3.04
C ASN A 211 16.48 -2.39 1.79
N TYR A 212 15.19 -2.71 1.91
CA TYR A 212 14.39 -3.11 0.77
C TYR A 212 14.06 -1.86 -0.07
N PRO A 213 14.48 -1.82 -1.35
CA PRO A 213 14.51 -0.58 -2.11
C PRO A 213 13.14 -0.13 -2.63
N PHE A 214 12.12 -0.98 -2.53
CA PHE A 214 10.79 -0.70 -3.07
C PHE A 214 9.74 -0.58 -1.98
N PHE A 215 8.79 0.33 -2.14
CA PHE A 215 7.68 0.50 -1.20
C PHE A 215 6.35 0.70 -1.94
N VAL A 216 5.26 0.46 -1.23
CA VAL A 216 3.89 0.70 -1.68
C VAL A 216 3.53 2.14 -1.35
N ALA A 217 3.37 2.99 -2.36
CA ALA A 217 3.06 4.40 -2.13
C ALA A 217 1.61 4.66 -1.65
N GLY A 218 0.75 3.67 -1.85
CA GLY A 218 -0.66 3.71 -1.54
C GLY A 218 -1.40 2.63 -2.31
N PHE A 219 -2.59 2.28 -1.85
CA PHE A 219 -3.41 1.25 -2.47
C PHE A 219 -4.89 1.51 -2.25
N TYR A 220 -5.69 0.89 -3.11
CA TYR A 220 -7.10 0.69 -2.90
C TYR A 220 -7.39 -0.79 -2.69
N TRP A 221 -8.32 -1.08 -1.80
CA TRP A 221 -8.73 -2.45 -1.57
C TRP A 221 -10.23 -2.55 -1.35
N GLN A 222 -10.91 -3.16 -2.31
CA GLN A 222 -12.35 -3.40 -2.26
C GLN A 222 -12.79 -4.13 -0.99
N THR A 223 -11.95 -5.00 -0.42
CA THR A 223 -12.25 -5.64 0.88
C THR A 223 -12.44 -4.62 2.00
N LEU A 224 -11.63 -3.55 2.05
CA LEU A 224 -11.77 -2.49 3.06
C LEU A 224 -13.06 -1.69 2.83
N GLU A 225 -13.30 -1.26 1.59
CA GLU A 225 -14.52 -0.54 1.18
C GLU A 225 -15.76 -1.34 1.56
N ASN A 226 -15.83 -2.63 1.16
CA ASN A 226 -16.97 -3.51 1.45
C ASN A 226 -17.24 -3.67 2.94
N TYR A 227 -16.22 -3.71 3.79
CA TYR A 227 -16.42 -3.88 5.24
C TYR A 227 -16.90 -2.61 5.94
N ILE A 228 -16.46 -1.43 5.50
CA ILE A 228 -16.83 -0.17 6.15
C ILE A 228 -17.96 0.57 5.43
N ASP A 229 -18.28 0.18 4.19
CA ASP A 229 -19.24 0.84 3.29
C ASP A 229 -18.89 2.32 3.04
N ARG A 230 -17.61 2.62 2.80
CA ARG A 230 -17.11 3.97 2.45
C ARG A 230 -16.07 3.85 1.36
N ASN A 231 -16.09 4.77 0.40
CA ASN A 231 -15.02 4.93 -0.59
C ASN A 231 -13.71 5.21 0.15
N ILE A 232 -12.74 4.28 0.12
CA ILE A 232 -11.55 4.36 0.96
C ILE A 232 -10.26 4.04 0.20
N ILE A 233 -9.25 4.88 0.40
CA ILE A 233 -7.90 4.71 -0.11
C ILE A 233 -6.89 4.85 1.02
N THR A 234 -5.77 4.14 0.93
CA THR A 234 -4.66 4.27 1.88
C THR A 234 -3.43 4.81 1.16
N ILE A 235 -2.78 5.81 1.74
CA ILE A 235 -1.56 6.44 1.24
C ILE A 235 -0.45 6.24 2.27
N ASP A 236 0.74 5.92 1.75
CA ASP A 236 1.90 5.68 2.59
C ASP A 236 2.61 6.97 3.00
N THR A 237 3.08 7.02 4.24
CA THR A 237 3.79 8.16 4.80
C THR A 237 5.24 8.32 4.34
N ASN A 238 5.84 7.32 3.70
CA ASN A 238 7.11 7.47 2.96
C ASN A 238 6.90 8.22 1.62
N SER A 239 5.64 8.47 1.22
CA SER A 239 5.30 8.99 -0.10
C SER A 239 5.00 10.49 -0.15
N TRP A 240 5.27 11.32 0.85
CA TRP A 240 4.77 12.72 0.82
C TRP A 240 5.26 13.58 -0.36
N GLU A 241 6.53 13.44 -0.76
CA GLU A 241 7.03 14.12 -1.98
C GLU A 241 6.58 13.42 -3.28
N LEU A 242 6.11 12.17 -3.19
CA LEU A 242 5.84 11.27 -4.31
C LEU A 242 4.35 10.94 -4.52
N ALA A 243 3.47 11.26 -3.58
CA ALA A 243 2.01 11.21 -3.70
C ALA A 243 1.55 12.10 -4.87
N TRP A 244 2.32 13.16 -5.15
CA TRP A 244 2.32 13.97 -6.37
C TRP A 244 2.32 13.17 -7.70
N LYS A 245 2.89 11.95 -7.72
CA LYS A 245 2.95 11.07 -8.91
C LYS A 245 2.06 9.83 -8.79
N ALA A 246 1.28 9.64 -7.73
CA ALA A 246 0.40 8.47 -7.53
C ALA A 246 -0.89 8.51 -8.37
N ARG A 247 -0.80 9.11 -9.56
CA ARG A 247 -1.91 9.31 -10.49
C ARG A 247 -2.62 7.99 -10.81
N SER A 248 -1.90 6.87 -10.92
CA SER A 248 -2.48 5.58 -11.34
C SER A 248 -3.30 4.84 -10.27
N SER A 249 -2.85 4.81 -9.02
CA SER A 249 -3.50 4.00 -7.96
C SER A 249 -4.77 4.68 -7.44
N VAL A 250 -4.76 6.01 -7.28
CA VAL A 250 -5.98 6.75 -6.90
C VAL A 250 -7.00 6.75 -8.04
N GLN A 251 -6.55 6.87 -9.29
CA GLN A 251 -7.43 6.80 -10.46
C GLN A 251 -8.14 5.44 -10.60
N ARG A 252 -7.43 4.33 -10.36
CA ARG A 252 -8.00 2.98 -10.46
C ARG A 252 -8.99 2.67 -9.34
N SER A 253 -8.78 3.22 -8.14
CA SER A 253 -9.67 3.03 -6.98
C SER A 253 -11.12 3.47 -7.24
N MET A 254 -11.32 4.54 -8.01
CA MET A 254 -12.65 5.07 -8.32
C MET A 254 -13.44 4.22 -9.34
N ASN A 255 -12.82 3.19 -9.91
CA ASN A 255 -13.39 2.38 -11.00
C ASN A 255 -13.80 0.96 -10.57
N CYS A 256 -13.50 0.52 -9.35
CA CYS A 256 -13.79 -0.86 -8.93
C CYS A 256 -15.15 -1.03 -8.22
N SER A 257 -15.96 0.02 -8.12
CA SER A 257 -17.32 -0.03 -7.57
C SER A 257 -18.39 -0.41 -8.61
N THR A 258 -18.01 -0.73 -9.86
CA THR A 258 -18.93 -1.28 -10.90
C THR A 258 -18.88 -2.80 -11.01
#